data_AF-A0A3C1TLK6-F1
#
_entry.id   AF-A0A3C1TLK6-F1
#
_cell.length_a   1.000
_cell.length_b   1.000
_cell.length_c   1.000
_cell.angle_alpha   90.00
_cell.angle_beta   90.00
_cell.angle_gamma   90.00
#
_symmetry.space_group_name_H-M   'P 1'
#
loop_
_entity.id
_entity.type
_entity.pdbx_description
1 polymer ?
#
loop_
_entity_poly.entity_id
_entity_poly.type
_entity_poly.pdbx_seq_one_letter_code
_entity_poly.pdbx_strand_id
1 'polypeptide(L)'
;MHQFTIGIEEEFQTIDPETRALRSHMSKIVENGKIILKERVTAEMHQSVVEVGTNICTNIEEARKEVTYLRKMIIDLAKQQNLRIAAAGTHPFSDWQDELITPNERYDKLIEEMRDVARGNLIFGLHVHIGIPDRDTGVKLLNSLTYFLPHIYALSTNSP
;
A
#
# COMPACT_ATOMS: atom_id res chain seq x y z
N MET A 1 24.27 -9.30 19.27
CA MET A 1 23.39 -9.76 18.18
C MET A 1 22.68 -8.52 17.66
N HIS A 2 22.68 -8.27 16.35
CA HIS A 2 21.95 -7.11 15.80
C HIS A 2 20.45 -7.31 15.99
N GLN A 3 19.74 -6.26 16.40
CA GLN A 3 18.29 -6.29 16.53
C GLN A 3 17.67 -5.85 15.20
N PHE A 4 16.95 -6.75 14.54
CA PHE A 4 16.16 -6.42 13.36
C PHE A 4 14.99 -5.51 13.74
N THR A 5 14.63 -4.60 12.84
CA THR A 5 13.43 -3.76 12.95
C THR A 5 12.47 -4.03 11.80
N ILE A 6 11.21 -3.65 11.97
CA ILE A 6 10.12 -3.96 11.04
C ILE A 6 9.40 -2.66 10.65
N GLY A 7 9.22 -2.41 9.35
CA GLY A 7 8.24 -1.46 8.82
C GLY A 7 7.22 -2.21 7.98
N ILE A 8 5.96 -1.81 8.02
CA ILE A 8 4.89 -2.41 7.20
C ILE A 8 4.16 -1.30 6.47
N GLU A 9 3.98 -1.47 5.16
CA GLU A 9 3.17 -0.61 4.31
C GLU A 9 1.98 -1.42 3.79
N GLU A 10 0.80 -0.81 3.76
CA GLU A 10 -0.42 -1.40 3.20
C GLU A 10 -1.08 -0.42 2.25
N GLU A 11 -1.38 -0.90 1.05
CA GLU A 11 -2.12 -0.17 0.03
C GLU A 11 -3.59 -0.63 0.03
N PHE A 12 -4.50 0.33 0.08
CA PHE A 12 -5.93 0.08 0.12
C PHE A 12 -6.64 0.66 -1.09
N GLN A 13 -7.66 -0.07 -1.53
CA GLN A 13 -8.63 0.36 -2.54
C GLN A 13 -9.63 1.33 -1.91
N THR A 14 -9.88 2.48 -2.53
CA THR A 14 -10.99 3.36 -2.15
C THR A 14 -12.22 3.05 -3.00
N ILE A 15 -13.33 2.72 -2.35
CA ILE A 15 -14.50 2.10 -2.96
C ILE A 15 -15.75 2.93 -2.71
N ASP A 16 -16.57 3.07 -3.75
CA ASP A 16 -17.93 3.60 -3.60
C ASP A 16 -18.84 2.58 -2.89
N PRO A 17 -19.53 2.97 -1.81
CA PRO A 17 -20.34 2.04 -1.02
C PRO A 17 -21.55 1.46 -1.77
N GLU A 18 -22.05 2.14 -2.81
CA GLU A 18 -23.23 1.71 -3.57
C GLU A 18 -22.83 0.87 -4.78
N THR A 19 -21.97 1.42 -5.65
CA THR A 19 -21.58 0.73 -6.90
C THR A 19 -20.53 -0.34 -6.69
N ARG A 20 -19.81 -0.29 -5.56
CA ARG A 20 -18.64 -1.12 -5.24
C ARG A 20 -17.44 -0.92 -6.17
N ALA A 21 -17.51 0.02 -7.10
CA ALA A 21 -16.40 0.34 -7.98
C ALA A 21 -15.32 1.10 -7.21
N LEU A 22 -14.10 1.05 -7.72
CA LEU A 22 -13.07 2.02 -7.35
C LEU A 22 -13.60 3.44 -7.57
N ARG A 23 -13.25 4.31 -6.63
CA ARG A 23 -13.63 5.71 -6.68
C ARG A 23 -12.45 6.54 -6.25
N SER A 24 -11.96 7.36 -7.18
CA SER A 24 -10.89 8.31 -6.89
C SER A 24 -11.25 9.14 -5.67
N HIS A 25 -10.38 9.11 -4.66
CA HIS A 25 -10.53 10.00 -3.54
C HIS A 25 -10.04 11.37 -4.00
N MET A 26 -10.92 12.37 -3.99
CA MET A 26 -10.42 13.75 -3.98
C MET A 26 -9.49 13.82 -2.77
N SER A 27 -8.26 14.30 -2.96
CA SER A 27 -7.09 14.37 -2.06
C SER A 27 -7.31 14.48 -0.53
N LYS A 28 -8.52 14.78 -0.07
CA LYS A 28 -9.02 14.87 1.31
C LYS A 28 -8.71 13.69 2.23
N ILE A 29 -8.77 12.43 1.77
CA ILE A 29 -8.38 11.29 2.66
C ILE A 29 -6.91 11.39 3.02
N VAL A 30 -6.06 11.63 2.03
CA VAL A 30 -4.61 11.76 2.21
C VAL A 30 -4.27 13.05 2.94
N GLU A 31 -4.90 14.18 2.61
CA GLU A 31 -4.67 15.47 3.29
C GLU A 31 -5.04 15.40 4.78
N ASN A 32 -6.23 14.89 5.11
CA ASN A 32 -6.64 14.71 6.51
C ASN A 32 -5.78 13.64 7.21
N GLY A 33 -5.45 12.58 6.48
CA GLY A 33 -4.59 11.49 6.94
C GLY A 33 -3.20 11.95 7.29
N LYS A 34 -2.55 12.79 6.47
CA LYS A 34 -1.22 13.33 6.73
C LYS A 34 -1.14 14.11 8.04
N ILE A 35 -2.17 14.91 8.33
CA ILE A 35 -2.26 15.69 9.56
C ILE A 35 -2.46 14.76 10.77
N ILE A 36 -3.38 13.81 10.67
CA ILE A 36 -3.80 12.95 11.79
C ILE A 36 -2.76 11.84 12.06
N LEU A 37 -2.12 11.33 11.02
CA LEU A 37 -1.20 10.19 11.05
C LEU A 37 0.26 10.59 10.85
N LYS A 38 0.58 11.89 10.87
CA LYS A 38 1.96 12.41 10.79
C LYS A 38 2.72 11.90 9.57
N GLU A 39 2.19 12.16 8.38
CA GLU A 39 2.77 11.75 7.08
C GLU A 39 2.84 10.23 6.82
N ARG A 40 2.21 9.40 7.67
CA ARG A 40 2.09 7.94 7.44
C ARG A 40 1.03 7.56 6.41
N VAL A 41 0.47 8.55 5.71
CA VAL A 41 -0.48 8.34 4.61
C VAL A 41 0.04 9.07 3.40
N THR A 42 0.15 8.32 2.31
CA THR A 42 0.73 8.77 1.06
C THR A 42 -0.29 8.57 -0.06
N ALA A 43 -0.28 9.50 -1.01
CA ALA A 43 -1.04 9.36 -2.24
C ALA A 43 -0.17 8.58 -3.22
N GLU A 44 -0.74 7.54 -3.81
CA GLU A 44 -0.08 6.73 -4.82
C GLU A 44 -0.36 7.24 -6.24
N MET A 45 0.27 6.59 -7.23
CA MET A 45 0.11 6.98 -8.63
C MET A 45 -1.35 7.00 -9.07
N HIS A 46 -2.15 5.99 -8.72
CA HIS A 46 -3.58 5.97 -9.00
C HIS A 46 -4.38 6.60 -7.84
N GLN A 47 -5.30 7.51 -8.16
CA GLN A 47 -6.10 8.22 -7.17
C GLN A 47 -7.11 7.33 -6.42
N SER A 48 -7.28 6.07 -6.80
CA SER A 48 -8.09 5.12 -6.04
C SER A 48 -7.29 4.34 -5.00
N VAL A 49 -5.98 4.55 -4.91
CA VAL A 49 -5.07 3.87 -3.98
C VAL A 49 -4.75 4.80 -2.80
N VAL A 50 -4.84 4.28 -1.58
CA VAL A 50 -4.31 4.95 -0.39
C VAL A 50 -3.31 4.03 0.30
N GLU A 51 -2.08 4.49 0.45
CA GLU A 51 -1.03 3.79 1.17
C GLU A 51 -0.93 4.29 2.61
N VAL A 52 -0.72 3.36 3.55
CA VAL A 52 -0.37 3.70 4.93
C VAL A 52 0.87 2.92 5.39
N GLY A 53 1.74 3.59 6.14
CA GLY A 53 2.99 3.00 6.65
C GLY A 53 3.11 3.04 8.18
N THR A 54 3.58 1.95 8.79
CA THR A 54 3.90 1.93 10.23
C THR A 54 5.13 2.77 10.55
N ASN A 55 5.32 3.12 11.83
CA ASN A 55 6.67 3.50 12.26
C ASN A 55 7.61 2.27 12.19
N ILE A 56 8.90 2.53 12.40
CA ILE A 56 9.88 1.48 12.68
C ILE A 56 9.50 0.80 14.00
N CYS A 57 9.18 -0.48 13.91
CA CYS A 57 8.80 -1.34 15.03
C CYS A 57 9.98 -2.25 15.43
N THR A 58 10.08 -2.55 16.72
CA THR A 58 11.18 -3.36 17.29
C THR A 58 10.86 -4.85 17.39
N ASN A 59 9.58 -5.22 17.24
CA ASN A 59 9.07 -6.59 17.28
C ASN A 59 7.69 -6.68 16.60
N ILE A 60 7.16 -7.91 16.51
CA ILE A 60 5.89 -8.19 15.82
C ILE A 60 4.66 -7.71 16.61
N GLU A 61 4.73 -7.64 17.93
CA GLU A 61 3.66 -7.14 18.78
C GLU A 61 3.44 -5.65 18.57
N GLU A 62 4.52 -4.88 18.44
CA GLU A 62 4.50 -3.46 18.09
C GLU A 62 3.97 -3.26 16.67
N ALA A 63 4.49 -4.01 15.69
CA ALA A 63 4.02 -3.95 14.31
C ALA A 63 2.52 -4.26 14.19
N ARG A 64 2.03 -5.28 14.91
CA ARG A 64 0.60 -5.62 14.96
C ARG A 64 -0.24 -4.48 15.52
N LYS A 65 0.22 -3.80 16.57
CA LYS A 65 -0.49 -2.67 17.17
C LYS A 65 -0.57 -1.51 16.19
N GLU A 66 0.54 -1.16 15.54
CA GLU A 66 0.60 -0.07 14.56
C GLU A 66 -0.30 -0.35 13.35
N VAL A 67 -0.22 -1.55 12.74
CA VAL A 67 -1.09 -1.96 11.62
C VAL A 67 -2.56 -1.89 12.00
N THR A 68 -2.93 -2.42 13.18
CA THR A 68 -4.32 -2.39 13.65
C THR A 68 -4.82 -0.96 13.86
N TYR A 69 -3.95 -0.08 14.38
CA TYR A 69 -4.27 1.33 14.57
C TYR A 69 -4.47 2.03 13.22
N LEU A 70 -3.53 1.88 12.29
CA LEU A 70 -3.59 2.51 10.96
C LEU A 70 -4.84 2.08 10.19
N ARG A 71 -5.14 0.77 10.14
CA ARG A 71 -6.35 0.23 9.52
C ARG A 71 -7.62 0.88 10.07
N LYS A 72 -7.75 1.02 11.40
CA LYS A 72 -8.92 1.69 12.00
C LYS A 72 -9.03 3.14 11.55
N MET A 73 -7.91 3.86 11.59
CA MET A 73 -7.86 5.27 11.21
C MET A 73 -8.24 5.49 9.75
N ILE A 74 -7.71 4.67 8.83
CA ILE A 74 -8.03 4.83 7.41
C ILE A 74 -9.49 4.45 7.10
N ILE A 75 -10.05 3.44 7.78
CA ILE A 75 -11.48 3.10 7.69
C ILE A 75 -12.35 4.29 8.09
N ASP A 76 -12.02 4.96 9.19
CA ASP A 76 -12.82 6.06 9.71
C ASP A 76 -12.67 7.32 8.86
N LEU A 77 -11.47 7.61 8.33
CA LEU A 77 -11.24 8.69 7.36
C LEU A 77 -12.03 8.46 6.06
N ALA A 78 -12.03 7.23 5.53
CA ALA A 78 -12.81 6.90 4.34
C ALA A 78 -14.32 7.08 4.58
N LYS A 79 -14.84 6.64 5.72
CA LYS A 79 -16.26 6.84 6.08
C LYS A 79 -16.66 8.31 6.10
N GLN A 80 -15.80 9.20 6.60
CA GLN A 80 -16.07 10.65 6.62
C GLN A 80 -16.23 11.24 5.21
N GLN A 81 -15.66 10.60 4.20
CA GLN A 81 -15.79 10.98 2.79
C GLN A 81 -16.86 10.15 2.04
N ASN A 82 -17.71 9.41 2.76
CA ASN A 82 -18.68 8.47 2.21
C ASN A 82 -18.05 7.39 1.30
N LEU A 83 -16.86 6.92 1.67
CA LEU A 83 -16.13 5.86 1.00
C LEU A 83 -16.02 4.62 1.89
N ARG A 84 -15.60 3.52 1.28
CA ARG A 84 -15.13 2.30 1.94
C ARG A 84 -13.69 2.01 1.51
N ILE A 85 -13.02 1.15 2.26
CA ILE A 85 -11.73 0.61 1.86
C ILE A 85 -11.78 -0.91 1.72
N ALA A 86 -10.97 -1.45 0.82
CA ALA A 86 -10.71 -2.89 0.73
C ALA A 86 -9.22 -3.17 0.60
N ALA A 87 -8.83 -4.36 1.05
CA ALA A 87 -7.47 -4.90 0.93
C ALA A 87 -7.53 -6.17 0.09
N ALA A 88 -7.15 -6.04 -1.19
CA ALA A 88 -7.05 -7.14 -2.15
C ALA A 88 -6.07 -6.74 -3.26
N GLY A 89 -5.35 -7.71 -3.84
CA GLY A 89 -4.26 -7.44 -4.79
C GLY A 89 -4.71 -6.78 -6.09
N THR A 90 -5.95 -7.02 -6.50
CA THR A 90 -6.60 -6.39 -7.64
C THR A 90 -8.05 -6.03 -7.30
N HIS A 91 -8.62 -5.07 -8.03
CA HIS A 91 -10.06 -4.83 -7.98
C HIS A 91 -10.78 -5.76 -8.96
N PRO A 92 -11.91 -6.40 -8.60
CA PRO A 92 -12.52 -7.47 -9.41
C PRO A 92 -13.14 -7.03 -10.74
N PHE A 93 -13.52 -5.76 -10.91
CA PHE A 93 -14.23 -5.31 -12.13
C PHE A 93 -13.98 -3.86 -12.57
N SER A 94 -13.17 -3.10 -11.83
CA SER A 94 -12.89 -1.70 -12.21
C SER A 94 -11.75 -1.73 -13.22
N ASP A 95 -11.89 -1.00 -14.32
CA ASP A 95 -10.87 -0.95 -15.36
C ASP A 95 -9.83 0.12 -15.02
N TRP A 96 -8.55 -0.25 -15.14
CA TRP A 96 -7.42 0.65 -14.93
C TRP A 96 -7.40 1.82 -15.91
N GLN A 97 -8.07 1.70 -17.06
CA GLN A 97 -8.18 2.77 -18.05
C GLN A 97 -8.99 3.95 -17.54
N ASP A 98 -9.99 3.68 -16.70
CA ASP A 98 -10.89 4.67 -16.12
C ASP A 98 -10.29 5.36 -14.88
N GLU A 99 -9.20 4.81 -14.34
CA GLU A 99 -8.56 5.33 -13.14
C GLU A 99 -7.74 6.59 -13.42
N LEU A 100 -7.95 7.58 -12.55
CA LEU A 100 -7.23 8.85 -12.61
C LEU A 100 -5.84 8.71 -11.98
N ILE A 101 -4.88 9.38 -12.59
CA ILE A 101 -3.51 9.48 -12.07
C ILE A 101 -3.40 10.72 -11.17
N THR A 102 -2.72 10.58 -10.05
CA THR A 102 -2.37 11.68 -9.15
C THR A 102 -1.45 12.67 -9.87
N PRO A 103 -1.78 13.97 -9.94
CA PRO A 103 -0.92 14.95 -10.60
C PRO A 103 0.46 15.03 -9.93
N ASN A 104 1.51 14.58 -10.63
CA ASN A 104 2.89 14.58 -10.15
C ASN A 104 3.86 14.40 -11.32
N GLU A 105 4.84 15.31 -11.47
CA GLU A 105 5.82 15.27 -12.57
C GLU A 105 6.59 13.94 -12.65
N ARG A 106 6.80 13.26 -11.52
CA ARG A 106 7.43 11.94 -11.50
C ARG A 106 6.56 10.88 -12.17
N TYR A 107 5.25 10.90 -11.91
CA TYR A 107 4.31 9.94 -12.49
C TYR A 107 4.09 10.21 -13.98
N ASP A 108 4.08 11.50 -14.38
CA ASP A 108 3.98 11.89 -15.79
C ASP A 108 5.14 11.30 -16.62
N LYS A 109 6.38 11.41 -16.12
CA LYS A 109 7.56 10.81 -16.77
C LYS A 109 7.47 9.29 -16.86
N LEU A 110 7.05 8.64 -15.77
CA LEU A 110 6.90 7.18 -15.73
C LEU A 110 5.88 6.70 -16.79
N ILE A 111 4.75 7.40 -16.90
CA ILE A 111 3.70 7.11 -17.89
C ILE A 111 4.20 7.41 -19.30
N GLU A 112 5.00 8.46 -19.50
CA GLU A 112 5.58 8.77 -20.80
C GLU A 112 6.52 7.66 -21.30
N GLU A 113 7.32 7.09 -20.39
CA GLU A 113 8.29 6.03 -20.69
C GLU A 113 7.62 4.65 -20.84
N MET A 114 6.74 4.27 -19.90
CA MET A 114 6.19 2.91 -19.80
C MET A 114 4.78 2.76 -20.38
N ARG A 115 4.09 3.87 -20.65
CA ARG A 115 2.74 3.92 -21.24
C ARG A 115 1.77 3.00 -20.50
N ASP A 116 1.12 2.10 -21.23
CA ASP A 116 0.08 1.21 -20.69
C ASP A 116 0.62 0.28 -19.60
N VAL A 117 1.92 -0.02 -19.56
CA VAL A 117 2.50 -0.83 -18.49
C VAL A 117 2.42 -0.12 -17.14
N ALA A 118 2.71 1.19 -17.09
CA ALA A 118 2.56 1.96 -15.86
C ALA A 118 1.07 2.16 -15.53
N ARG A 119 0.24 2.51 -16.51
CA ARG A 119 -1.20 2.75 -16.28
C ARG A 119 -1.94 1.50 -15.82
N GLY A 120 -1.59 0.34 -16.37
CA GLY A 120 -2.18 -0.95 -16.02
C GLY A 120 -1.68 -1.54 -14.69
N ASN A 121 -0.70 -0.92 -14.03
CA ASN A 121 -0.19 -1.35 -12.74
C ASN A 121 -1.11 -0.93 -11.57
N LEU A 122 -2.41 -1.21 -11.70
CA LEU A 122 -3.42 -1.01 -10.67
C LEU A 122 -3.48 -2.24 -9.77
N ILE A 123 -2.47 -2.36 -8.92
CA ILE A 123 -2.34 -3.43 -7.93
C ILE A 123 -2.23 -2.83 -6.54
N PHE A 124 -2.55 -3.62 -5.52
CA PHE A 124 -2.50 -3.18 -4.13
C PHE A 124 -1.68 -4.17 -3.30
N GLY A 125 -0.65 -3.67 -2.65
CA GLY A 125 0.34 -4.46 -1.93
C GLY A 125 0.25 -4.40 -0.41
N LEU A 126 0.93 -5.36 0.21
CA LEU A 126 1.44 -5.24 1.57
C LEU A 126 2.95 -5.46 1.50
N HIS A 127 3.72 -4.49 1.98
CA HIS A 127 5.17 -4.56 2.00
C HIS A 127 5.66 -4.69 3.43
N VAL A 128 6.65 -5.57 3.64
CA VAL A 128 7.33 -5.74 4.92
C VAL A 128 8.80 -5.40 4.74
N HIS A 129 9.23 -4.35 5.43
CA HIS A 129 10.59 -3.83 5.41
C HIS A 129 11.32 -4.32 6.66
N ILE A 130 12.46 -4.96 6.47
CA ILE A 130 13.30 -5.43 7.57
C ILE A 130 14.60 -4.64 7.61
N GLY A 131 14.86 -3.97 8.74
CA GLY A 131 16.13 -3.29 8.98
C GLY A 131 17.25 -4.30 9.19
N ILE A 132 18.28 -4.26 8.33
CA ILE A 132 19.42 -5.19 8.34
C ILE A 132 20.72 -4.47 8.75
N PRO A 133 21.68 -5.18 9.39
CA PRO A 133 22.88 -4.54 9.93
C PRO A 133 23.87 -4.08 8.86
N ASP A 134 24.00 -4.85 7.79
CA ASP A 134 25.02 -4.68 6.77
C ASP A 134 24.62 -5.36 5.46
N ARG A 135 25.31 -4.99 4.38
CA ARG A 135 25.02 -5.46 3.01
C ARG A 135 25.27 -6.96 2.83
N ASP A 136 26.30 -7.52 3.46
CA ASP A 136 26.65 -8.93 3.29
C ASP A 136 25.57 -9.84 3.92
N THR A 137 25.06 -9.44 5.08
CA THR A 137 23.88 -10.05 5.71
C THR A 137 22.66 -9.94 4.78
N GLY A 138 22.43 -8.77 4.19
CA GLY A 138 21.35 -8.56 3.22
C GLY A 138 21.40 -9.51 2.03
N VAL A 139 22.56 -9.69 1.40
CA VAL A 139 22.74 -10.61 0.26
C VAL A 139 22.43 -12.05 0.66
N LYS A 140 22.91 -12.50 1.83
CA LYS A 140 22.63 -13.85 2.34
C LYS A 140 21.14 -14.08 2.60
N LEU A 141 20.47 -13.08 3.17
CA LEU A 141 19.02 -13.12 3.42
C LEU A 141 18.23 -13.16 2.11
N LEU A 142 18.56 -12.31 1.13
CA LEU A 142 17.92 -12.32 -0.18
C LEU A 142 18.03 -13.69 -0.87
N ASN A 143 19.23 -14.27 -0.88
CA ASN A 143 19.44 -15.60 -1.44
C ASN A 143 18.58 -16.66 -0.72
N SER A 144 18.41 -16.54 0.60
CA SER A 144 17.59 -17.48 1.38
C SER A 144 16.09 -17.25 1.15
N LEU A 145 15.66 -16.00 1.02
CA LEU A 145 14.27 -15.62 0.81
C LEU A 145 13.71 -16.17 -0.50
N THR A 146 14.52 -16.30 -1.55
CA THR A 146 14.06 -16.87 -2.84
C THR A 146 13.42 -18.26 -2.69
N TYR A 147 13.86 -19.06 -1.71
CA TYR A 147 13.24 -20.35 -1.40
C TYR A 147 11.86 -20.20 -0.74
N PHE A 148 11.67 -19.21 0.14
CA PHE A 148 10.43 -19.01 0.90
C PHE A 148 9.38 -18.19 0.14
N LEU A 149 9.81 -17.30 -0.78
CA LEU A 149 8.92 -16.43 -1.55
C LEU A 149 7.72 -17.15 -2.19
N PRO A 150 7.86 -18.27 -2.93
CA PRO A 150 6.69 -18.92 -3.53
C PRO A 150 5.69 -19.46 -2.49
N HIS A 151 6.17 -19.85 -1.31
CA HIS A 151 5.33 -20.34 -0.21
C HIS A 151 4.54 -19.20 0.44
N ILE A 152 5.22 -18.08 0.70
CA ILE A 152 4.57 -16.87 1.24
C ILE A 152 3.54 -16.35 0.23
N TYR A 153 3.91 -16.28 -1.05
CA TYR A 153 3.04 -15.83 -2.11
C TYR A 153 1.77 -16.68 -2.22
N ALA A 154 1.91 -18.02 -2.19
CA ALA A 154 0.77 -18.94 -2.21
C ALA A 154 -0.18 -18.75 -1.01
N LEU A 155 0.34 -18.42 0.17
CA LEU A 155 -0.47 -18.15 1.36
C LEU A 155 -1.12 -16.77 1.35
N SER A 156 -0.53 -15.81 0.63
CA SER A 156 -1.00 -14.42 0.57
C SER A 156 -1.89 -14.10 -0.63
N THR A 157 -2.16 -15.07 -1.52
CA THR A 157 -2.99 -14.83 -2.73
C THR A 157 -4.37 -14.32 -2.37
N ASN A 158 -4.77 -13.17 -2.92
CA ASN A 158 -6.09 -12.57 -2.72
C ASN A 158 -6.62 -11.83 -3.97
N SER A 159 -6.15 -12.21 -5.16
CA SER A 159 -6.44 -11.57 -6.46
C SER A 159 -6.76 -12.64 -7.52
N PRO A 160 -7.93 -13.29 -7.45
CA PRO A 160 -8.32 -14.38 -8.34
C PRO A 160 -8.64 -13.91 -9.77
#